data_AF-A0A9Q2NKI9-F1
#
_entry.id   AF-A0A9Q2NKI9-F1
#
_cell.length_a   1.000
_cell.length_b   1.000
_cell.length_c   1.000
_cell.angle_alpha   90.00
_cell.angle_beta   90.00
_cell.angle_gamma   90.00
#
_symmetry.space_group_name_H-M   'P 1'
#
loop_
_entity.id
_entity.type
_entity.pdbx_description
1 polymer ?
#
loop_
_entity_poly.entity_id
_entity_poly.type
_entity_poly.pdbx_seq_one_letter_code
_entity_poly.pdbx_strand_id
1 'polypeptide(L)'
;MADEKETAPAASKGVSKKKSTGLIPGVSLTRIHHDGHSPPCALYDGTAPEKGDRISFKLANGVTYTGVVADATEADGNVLVEFVDGIKPVSPK
;
A
#
# COMPACT_ATOMS: atom_id res chain seq x y z
N MET A 1 -45.57 -19.77 -0.92
CA MET A 1 -44.26 -19.58 -1.56
C MET A 1 -43.29 -19.15 -0.48
N ALA A 2 -42.25 -19.92 -0.22
CA ALA A 2 -41.20 -19.57 0.73
C ALA A 2 -39.88 -19.63 -0.04
N ASP A 3 -39.36 -18.46 -0.41
CA ASP A 3 -37.96 -18.28 -0.79
C ASP A 3 -37.62 -16.80 -0.65
N GLU A 4 -37.12 -16.42 0.52
CA GLU A 4 -36.24 -15.27 0.63
C GLU A 4 -35.02 -15.75 1.41
N LYS A 5 -33.99 -16.13 0.65
CA LYS A 5 -32.63 -16.26 1.15
C LYS A 5 -32.16 -14.89 1.64
N GLU A 6 -32.31 -14.65 2.93
CA GLU A 6 -31.66 -13.54 3.59
C GLU A 6 -30.14 -13.75 3.55
N THR A 7 -29.47 -12.83 2.86
CA THR A 7 -28.04 -12.82 2.62
C THR A 7 -27.31 -12.49 3.91
N ALA A 8 -26.46 -13.41 4.36
CA ALA A 8 -25.59 -13.20 5.52
C ALA A 8 -24.73 -11.93 5.33
N PRO A 9 -24.63 -11.04 6.34
CA PRO A 9 -23.58 -10.04 6.34
C PRO A 9 -22.25 -10.76 6.59
N ALA A 10 -21.50 -11.02 5.52
CA ALA A 10 -20.09 -11.35 5.59
C ALA A 10 -19.30 -10.10 6.02
N ALA A 11 -19.47 -9.67 7.26
CA ALA A 11 -18.52 -8.77 7.91
C ALA A 11 -17.40 -9.66 8.48
N SER A 12 -16.54 -10.11 7.56
CA SER A 12 -15.32 -10.84 7.87
C SER A 12 -14.50 -10.05 8.90
N LYS A 13 -14.56 -10.47 10.17
CA LYS A 13 -13.46 -10.30 11.13
C LYS A 13 -12.26 -11.08 10.59
N GLY A 14 -11.57 -10.47 9.63
CA GLY A 14 -10.33 -10.94 9.08
C GLY A 14 -9.33 -9.81 9.21
N VAL A 15 -8.60 -9.78 10.33
CA VAL A 15 -7.21 -9.33 10.31
C VAL A 15 -6.50 -10.31 9.38
N SER A 16 -6.66 -10.11 8.07
CA SER A 16 -5.90 -10.84 7.07
C SER A 16 -4.46 -10.45 7.31
N LYS A 17 -3.65 -11.44 7.70
CA LYS A 17 -2.20 -11.44 7.75
C LYS A 17 -1.66 -10.31 6.88
N LYS A 18 -1.09 -9.26 7.49
CA LYS A 18 -0.30 -8.23 6.80
C LYS A 18 0.59 -8.95 5.81
N LYS A 19 0.22 -8.91 4.54
CA LYS A 19 0.90 -9.64 3.49
C LYS A 19 2.01 -8.69 3.13
N SER A 20 3.09 -8.74 3.93
CA SER A 20 4.26 -7.89 3.73
C SER A 20 4.77 -8.15 2.32
N THR A 21 4.37 -7.30 1.38
CA THR A 21 4.88 -7.30 0.02
C THR A 21 6.38 -7.15 0.17
N GLY A 22 7.12 -8.14 -0.34
CA GLY A 22 8.57 -8.26 -0.16
C GLY A 22 9.29 -6.97 -0.55
N LEU A 23 10.55 -6.82 -0.10
CA LEU A 23 11.33 -5.61 -0.32
C LEU A 23 11.32 -5.21 -1.80
N ILE A 24 10.68 -4.08 -2.12
CA ILE A 24 10.56 -3.60 -3.50
C ILE A 24 11.82 -2.78 -3.84
N PRO A 25 12.66 -3.22 -4.79
CA PRO A 25 13.79 -2.44 -5.26
C PRO A 25 13.35 -1.41 -6.31
N GLY A 26 14.11 -0.32 -6.46
CA GLY A 26 13.90 0.64 -7.54
C GLY A 26 12.71 1.58 -7.35
N VAL A 27 12.18 1.69 -6.12
CA VAL A 27 11.06 2.57 -5.83
C VAL A 27 11.46 4.03 -5.96
N SER A 28 10.66 4.78 -6.72
CA SER A 28 10.76 6.23 -6.86
C SER A 28 9.72 6.89 -5.94
N LEU A 29 10.17 7.79 -5.07
CA LEU A 29 9.23 8.60 -4.29
C LEU A 29 8.78 9.81 -5.09
N THR A 30 7.47 9.96 -5.20
CA THR A 30 6.83 11.17 -5.70
C THR A 30 5.94 11.76 -4.62
N ARG A 31 5.45 12.97 -4.83
CA ARG A 31 4.44 13.60 -3.99
C ARG A 31 3.31 14.06 -4.88
N ILE A 32 2.11 13.59 -4.60
CA ILE A 32 0.92 14.05 -5.28
C ILE A 32 0.35 15.18 -4.45
N HIS A 33 0.22 16.37 -5.06
CA HIS A 33 -0.38 17.52 -4.39
C HIS A 33 -1.90 17.42 -4.53
N HIS A 34 -2.60 17.13 -3.44
CA HIS A 34 -4.05 17.08 -3.41
C HIS A 34 -4.56 18.00 -2.28
N ASP A 35 -5.26 19.07 -2.64
CA ASP A 35 -6.05 19.91 -1.73
C ASP A 35 -5.39 20.21 -0.36
N GLY A 36 -4.13 20.69 -0.38
CA GLY A 36 -3.39 21.09 0.83
C GLY A 36 -2.68 19.96 1.59
N HIS A 37 -2.79 18.71 1.15
CA HIS A 37 -2.02 17.58 1.66
C HIS A 37 -1.14 16.99 0.55
N SER A 38 0.11 16.66 0.87
CA SER A 38 1.05 16.08 -0.10
C SER A 38 1.69 14.84 0.50
N PRO A 39 0.92 13.73 0.60
CA PRO A 39 1.46 12.50 1.14
C PRO A 39 2.60 12.01 0.23
N PRO A 40 3.67 11.44 0.81
CA PRO A 40 4.65 10.74 -0.01
C PRO A 40 3.97 9.56 -0.69
N CYS A 41 4.30 9.35 -1.96
CA CYS A 41 3.80 8.27 -2.78
C CYS A 41 4.98 7.46 -3.31
N ALA A 42 4.87 6.14 -3.33
CA ALA A 42 5.86 5.25 -3.91
C ALA A 42 5.39 4.81 -5.29
N LEU A 43 6.22 5.04 -6.31
CA LEU A 43 6.02 4.56 -7.68
C LEU A 43 7.02 3.44 -7.97
N TYR A 44 6.53 2.30 -8.43
CA TYR A 44 7.37 1.15 -8.79
C TYR A 44 6.67 0.20 -9.75
N ASP A 45 7.44 -0.59 -10.49
CA ASP A 45 6.92 -1.66 -11.33
C ASP A 45 6.56 -2.89 -10.50
N GLY A 46 5.36 -3.43 -10.68
CA GLY A 46 4.94 -4.66 -10.01
C GLY A 46 3.45 -4.74 -9.75
N THR A 47 3.09 -5.40 -8.64
CA THR A 47 1.70 -5.61 -8.25
C THR A 47 1.28 -4.59 -7.19
N ALA A 48 0.09 -4.00 -7.37
CA ALA A 48 -0.49 -3.12 -6.36
C ALA A 48 -0.75 -3.85 -5.04
N PRO A 49 -0.31 -3.30 -3.89
CA PRO A 49 -0.59 -3.83 -2.58
C PRO A 49 -2.02 -3.45 -2.17
N GLU A 50 -2.58 -4.18 -1.22
CA GLU A 50 -3.92 -3.88 -0.71
C GLU A 50 -3.90 -2.67 0.24
N LYS A 51 -5.02 -1.96 0.31
CA LYS A 51 -5.22 -0.89 1.29
C LYS A 51 -5.08 -1.43 2.72
N GLY A 52 -4.28 -0.73 3.53
CA GLY A 52 -3.95 -1.12 4.90
C GLY A 52 -2.76 -2.09 5.00
N ASP A 53 -2.23 -2.57 3.87
CA ASP A 53 -1.05 -3.42 3.89
C ASP A 53 0.21 -2.63 4.23
N ARG A 54 1.23 -3.32 4.75
CA ARG A 54 2.49 -2.69 5.12
C ARG A 54 3.57 -3.15 4.15
N ILE A 55 3.98 -2.24 3.27
CA ILE A 55 5.05 -2.49 2.31
C ILE A 55 6.39 -1.96 2.81
N SER A 56 7.46 -2.59 2.34
CA SER A 56 8.84 -2.14 2.56
C SER A 56 9.52 -1.97 1.22
N PHE A 57 10.20 -0.85 1.02
CA PHE A 57 10.87 -0.54 -0.23
C PHE A 57 12.22 0.10 0.01
N LYS A 58 13.17 -0.15 -0.89
CA LYS A 58 14.51 0.42 -0.82
C LYS A 58 14.64 1.54 -1.84
N LEU A 59 14.99 2.72 -1.36
CA LEU A 59 15.28 3.86 -2.22
C LEU A 59 16.69 3.78 -2.80
N ALA A 60 16.94 4.57 -3.85
CA ALA A 60 18.25 4.66 -4.51
C ALA A 60 19.39 5.09 -3.57
N ASN A 61 19.08 5.81 -2.48
CA ASN A 61 20.06 6.16 -1.44
C ASN A 61 20.49 4.98 -0.55
N GLY A 62 19.96 3.78 -0.79
CA GLY A 62 20.26 2.57 -0.03
C GLY A 62 19.43 2.41 1.26
N VAL A 63 18.59 3.38 1.60
CA VAL A 63 17.75 3.36 2.80
C VAL A 63 16.45 2.63 2.50
N THR A 64 16.11 1.66 3.35
CA THR A 64 14.82 0.98 3.32
C THR A 64 13.79 1.80 4.08
N TYR A 65 12.60 1.94 3.54
CA TYR A 65 11.46 2.57 4.19
C TYR A 65 10.31 1.58 4.28
N THR A 66 9.45 1.79 5.27
CA THR A 66 8.18 1.09 5.40
C THR A 66 7.05 2.09 5.52
N GLY A 67 5.92 1.77 4.89
CA GLY A 67 4.72 2.59 4.95
C GLY A 67 3.48 1.71 5.01
N VAL A 68 2.40 2.27 5.54
CA VAL A 68 1.07 1.64 5.49
C VAL A 68 0.32 2.23 4.31
N VAL A 69 -0.12 1.36 3.40
CA VAL A 69 -0.83 1.71 2.18
C VAL A 69 -2.16 2.37 2.54
N ALA A 70 -2.32 3.64 2.16
CA ALA A 70 -3.60 4.33 2.20
C ALA A 70 -4.47 3.96 1.00
N ASP A 71 -3.83 3.94 -0.17
CA ASP A 71 -4.42 3.59 -1.45
C ASP A 71 -3.30 3.12 -2.40
N ALA A 72 -3.66 2.30 -3.37
CA ALA A 72 -2.73 1.83 -4.38
C ALA A 72 -3.44 1.72 -5.72
N THR A 73 -2.87 2.40 -6.71
CA THR A 73 -3.36 2.39 -8.09
C THR A 73 -2.33 1.70 -8.97
N GLU A 74 -2.77 0.69 -9.71
CA GLU A 74 -1.98 0.04 -10.76
C GLU A 74 -2.42 0.58 -12.12
N ALA A 75 -1.47 1.06 -12.92
CA ALA A 75 -1.68 1.51 -14.29
C ALA A 75 -0.46 1.14 -15.14
N ASP A 76 -0.69 0.46 -16.27
CA ASP A 76 0.36 0.10 -17.23
C ASP A 76 1.57 -0.67 -16.62
N GLY A 77 1.32 -1.50 -15.60
CA GLY A 77 2.38 -2.25 -14.89
C GLY A 77 3.14 -1.43 -13.85
N ASN A 78 2.85 -0.14 -13.75
CA ASN A 78 3.33 0.75 -12.70
C ASN A 78 2.32 0.81 -11.57
N VAL A 79 2.83 0.79 -10.35
CA VAL A 79 2.05 0.87 -9.12
C VAL A 79 2.40 2.18 -8.43
N LEU A 80 1.38 2.99 -8.19
CA LEU A 80 1.44 4.18 -7.37
C LEU A 80 0.77 3.90 -6.02
N VAL A 81 1.56 3.96 -4.95
CA VAL A 81 1.11 3.70 -3.58
C VAL A 81 1.15 4.98 -2.78
N GLU A 82 0.00 5.37 -2.23
CA GLU A 82 -0.13 6.42 -1.23
C GLU A 82 -0.01 5.85 0.18
N PHE A 83 0.54 6.63 1.11
CA PHE A 83 0.74 6.20 2.50
C PHE A 83 -0.06 7.06 3.49
N VAL A 84 -0.68 6.40 4.50
CA VAL A 84 -1.61 7.05 5.46
C VAL A 84 -0.91 8.11 6.32
N ASP A 85 0.25 7.75 6.88
CA ASP A 85 1.03 8.57 7.83
C ASP A 85 2.44 8.86 7.29
N GLY A 86 2.59 8.78 5.97
CA GLY A 86 3.89 8.79 5.31
C GLY A 86 4.70 7.51 5.57
N ILE A 87 6.02 7.63 5.44
CA ILE A 87 6.95 6.50 5.39
C ILE A 87 8.00 6.62 6.49
N LYS A 88 8.41 5.48 7.06
CA LYS A 88 9.37 5.41 8.16
C LYS A 88 10.63 4.68 7.70
N PRO A 89 11.83 5.24 7.90
CA PRO A 89 13.06 4.53 7.59
C PRO A 89 13.19 3.30 8.48
N VAL A 90 13.51 2.16 7.87
CA VAL A 90 13.87 0.92 8.54
C VAL A 90 15.38 0.95 8.68
N SER A 91 15.87 1.10 9.90
CA SER A 91 17.31 1.07 10.15
C SER A 91 17.84 -0.34 9.87
N PRO A 92 18.82 -0.52 8.96
CA PRO A 92 19.53 -1.79 8.89
C PRO A 92 20.26 -2.00 10.22
N LYS A 93 20.08 -3.17 10.82
CA LYS A 93 20.70 -3.55 12.09
C LYS A 93 22.10 -4.10 11.87
#